data_AF-A0A1Q6QXX1-F1
#
_entry.id   AF-A0A1Q6QXX1-F1
#
_cell.length_a   1.000
_cell.length_b   1.000
_cell.length_c   1.000
_cell.angle_alpha   90.00
_cell.angle_beta   90.00
_cell.angle_gamma   90.00
#
_symmetry.space_group_name_H-M   'P 1'
#
loop_
_entity.id
_entity.type
_entity.pdbx_description
1 polymer ?
#
loop_
_entity_poly.entity_id
_entity_poly.type
_entity_poly.pdbx_seq_one_letter_code
_entity_poly.pdbx_strand_id
1 'polypeptide(L)'
;MKSDTLAGPLYIGTGQTDNLKEVVKMMKLFQERYPHIQFHLLSGDKETLLKQLESGILDFGLFIRDYDHNLYEGIPLKSTNSLGILVFKNHPFASKKDNQSK
;
A
#
# COMPACT_ATOMS: atom_id res chain seq x y z
N MET A 1 35.26 8.79 -0.40
CA MET A 1 33.82 9.05 -0.18
C MET A 1 33.37 8.17 0.96
N LYS A 2 32.81 8.71 2.05
CA LYS A 2 32.11 7.88 3.03
C LYS A 2 30.90 7.29 2.30
N SER A 3 30.79 5.96 2.27
CA SER A 3 29.54 5.31 1.92
C SER A 3 28.59 5.56 3.09
N ASP A 4 27.75 6.58 3.00
CA ASP A 4 26.72 6.79 3.99
C ASP A 4 25.79 5.58 3.94
N THR A 5 25.87 4.74 4.97
CA THR A 5 25.05 3.56 5.12
C THR A 5 23.59 3.99 5.19
N LEU A 6 22.78 3.57 4.23
CA LEU A 6 21.35 3.85 4.22
C LEU A 6 20.68 3.18 5.44
N ALA A 7 20.13 3.98 6.34
CA ALA A 7 19.61 3.55 7.64
C ALA A 7 18.50 4.48 8.13
N GLY A 8 17.65 3.98 9.03
CA GLY A 8 16.62 4.77 9.71
C GLY A 8 15.21 4.20 9.57
N PRO A 9 14.24 4.82 10.26
CA PRO A 9 12.85 4.43 10.15
C PRO A 9 12.24 4.91 8.82
N LEU A 10 11.28 4.14 8.30
CA LEU A 10 10.43 4.52 7.18
C LEU A 10 8.97 4.23 7.53
N TYR A 11 8.16 5.29 7.63
CA TYR A 11 6.76 5.26 8.01
C TYR A 11 5.87 5.26 6.76
N ILE A 12 5.11 4.18 6.59
CA ILE A 12 4.24 3.96 5.44
C ILE A 12 2.81 3.80 5.91
N GLY A 13 1.93 4.67 5.41
CA GLY A 13 0.49 4.60 5.63
C GLY A 13 -0.22 3.78 4.56
N THR A 14 -1.18 2.94 4.92
CA THR A 14 -1.97 2.20 3.93
C THR A 14 -3.39 1.93 4.42
N GLY A 15 -4.37 2.02 3.52
CA GLY A 15 -5.71 1.49 3.76
C GLY A 15 -5.77 -0.02 3.56
N GLN A 16 -6.97 -0.60 3.66
CA GLN A 16 -7.16 -2.00 3.30
C GLN A 16 -6.99 -2.17 1.77
N THR A 17 -6.03 -2.99 1.35
CA THR A 17 -5.73 -3.25 -0.07
C THR A 17 -5.23 -4.67 -0.29
N ASP A 18 -5.67 -5.29 -1.39
CA ASP A 18 -5.19 -6.60 -1.86
C ASP A 18 -3.71 -6.55 -2.28
N ASN A 19 -3.23 -5.36 -2.62
CA ASN A 19 -1.89 -5.12 -3.14
C ASN A 19 -0.81 -5.07 -2.05
N LEU A 20 -1.18 -5.06 -0.77
CA LEU A 20 -0.23 -4.95 0.34
C LEU A 20 0.80 -6.09 0.31
N LYS A 21 0.39 -7.28 -0.16
CA LYS A 21 1.28 -8.44 -0.29
C LYS A 21 2.46 -8.18 -1.23
N GLU A 22 2.29 -7.43 -2.29
CA GLU A 22 3.38 -7.11 -3.22
C GLU A 22 4.34 -6.08 -2.61
N VAL A 23 3.80 -5.05 -1.95
CA VAL A 23 4.61 -4.04 -1.28
C VAL A 23 5.42 -4.63 -0.14
N VAL A 24 4.82 -5.50 0.69
CA VAL A 24 5.54 -6.20 1.76
C VAL A 24 6.68 -7.08 1.22
N LYS A 25 6.50 -7.72 0.05
CA LYS A 25 7.60 -8.47 -0.61
C LYS A 25 8.73 -7.53 -1.02
N MET A 26 8.41 -6.38 -1.59
CA MET A 26 9.42 -5.38 -1.96
C MET A 26 10.15 -4.84 -0.73
N MET A 27 9.44 -4.52 0.35
CA MET A 27 10.02 -4.09 1.63
C MET A 27 11.00 -5.12 2.17
N LYS A 28 10.65 -6.41 2.12
CA LYS A 28 11.55 -7.50 2.54
C LYS A 28 12.84 -7.52 1.72
N LEU A 29 12.73 -7.52 0.39
CA LEU A 29 13.90 -7.52 -0.49
C LEU A 29 14.76 -6.25 -0.31
N PHE A 30 14.12 -5.12 -0.04
CA PHE A 30 14.81 -3.87 0.25
C PHE A 30 15.56 -3.93 1.58
N GLN A 31 14.93 -4.46 2.62
CA GLN A 31 15.54 -4.63 3.94
C GLN A 31 16.70 -5.62 3.92
N GLU A 32 16.61 -6.69 3.13
CA GLU A 32 17.72 -7.63 2.92
C GLU A 32 18.96 -6.95 2.32
N ARG A 33 18.76 -5.94 1.46
CA ARG A 33 19.83 -5.13 0.89
C ARG A 33 20.31 -4.01 1.82
N TYR A 34 19.40 -3.43 2.61
CA TYR A 34 19.64 -2.31 3.52
C TYR A 34 19.16 -2.67 4.94
N PRO A 35 19.92 -3.46 5.71
CA PRO A 35 19.46 -4.06 6.96
C PRO A 35 19.22 -3.06 8.09
N HIS A 36 19.71 -1.83 7.94
CA HIS A 36 19.52 -0.76 8.93
C HIS A 36 18.25 0.06 8.69
N ILE A 37 17.47 -0.26 7.65
CA ILE A 37 16.16 0.33 7.40
C ILE A 37 15.10 -0.40 8.22
N GLN A 38 14.25 0.36 8.91
CA GLN A 38 13.18 -0.13 9.75
C GLN A 38 11.84 0.36 9.22
N PHE A 39 11.03 -0.54 8.68
CA PHE A 39 9.71 -0.17 8.18
C PHE A 39 8.66 -0.15 9.30
N HIS A 40 7.86 0.91 9.32
CA HIS A 40 6.69 1.08 10.19
C HIS A 40 5.45 1.21 9.32
N LEU A 41 4.51 0.26 9.45
CA LEU A 41 3.25 0.28 8.71
C LEU A 41 2.13 0.81 9.60
N LEU A 42 1.41 1.83 9.12
CA LEU A 42 0.24 2.38 9.77
C LEU A 42 -0.99 2.14 8.91
N SER A 43 -2.07 1.67 9.54
CA SER A 43 -3.37 1.51 8.89
C SER A 43 -4.25 2.71 9.18
N GLY A 44 -4.97 3.20 8.18
CA GLY A 44 -5.92 4.29 8.36
C GLY A 44 -6.81 4.48 7.15
N ASP A 45 -7.85 5.29 7.31
CA ASP A 45 -8.61 5.80 6.17
C ASP A 45 -7.82 6.87 5.40
N LYS A 46 -8.29 7.20 4.20
CA LYS A 46 -7.62 8.15 3.31
C LYS A 46 -7.39 9.51 3.97
N GLU A 47 -8.40 10.06 4.63
CA GLU A 47 -8.33 11.41 5.21
C GLU A 47 -7.27 11.48 6.32
N THR A 48 -7.27 10.48 7.20
CA THR A 48 -6.31 10.36 8.30
C THR A 48 -4.89 10.22 7.76
N LEU A 49 -4.68 9.32 6.78
CA LEU A 49 -3.35 9.10 6.21
C LEU A 49 -2.83 10.34 5.46
N LEU A 50 -3.70 11.08 4.75
CA LEU A 50 -3.29 12.33 4.09
C LEU A 50 -2.89 13.41 5.10
N LYS A 51 -3.61 13.58 6.21
CA LYS A 51 -3.22 14.51 7.29
C LYS A 51 -1.88 14.10 7.93
N GLN A 52 -1.63 12.81 8.06
CA GLN A 52 -0.35 12.30 8.57
C GLN A 52 0.81 12.52 7.59
N LEU A 53 0.57 12.45 6.27
CA LEU A 53 1.55 12.85 5.26
C LEU A 53 1.83 14.36 5.32
N GLU A 54 0.79 15.18 5.36
CA GLU A 54 0.90 16.64 5.41
C GLU A 54 1.67 17.12 6.66
N SER A 55 1.48 16.45 7.79
CA SER A 55 2.17 16.74 9.05
C SER A 55 3.55 16.08 9.20
N GLY A 56 4.00 15.30 8.21
CA GLY A 56 5.31 14.62 8.21
C GLY A 56 5.42 13.44 9.18
N ILE A 57 4.29 12.87 9.62
CA ILE A 57 4.25 11.64 10.41
C ILE A 57 4.50 10.41 9.52
N LEU A 58 4.03 10.46 8.28
CA LEU A 58 4.28 9.44 7.27
C LEU A 58 5.28 9.95 6.24
N ASP A 59 6.15 9.06 5.78
CA ASP A 59 7.02 9.32 4.63
C ASP A 59 6.28 9.04 3.31
N PHE A 60 5.47 7.98 3.27
CA PHE A 60 4.71 7.57 2.08
C PHE A 60 3.33 7.03 2.42
N GLY A 61 2.40 7.13 1.48
CA GLY A 61 1.09 6.51 1.56
C GLY A 61 0.77 5.61 0.37
N LEU A 62 0.16 4.45 0.63
CA LEU A 62 -0.43 3.57 -0.37
C LEU A 62 -1.94 3.85 -0.45
N PHE A 63 -2.37 4.40 -1.59
CA PHE A 63 -3.77 4.77 -1.82
C PHE A 63 -4.38 4.02 -3.00
N ILE A 64 -5.64 3.60 -2.85
CA ILE A 64 -6.43 3.01 -3.94
C ILE A 64 -7.20 4.14 -4.63
N ARG A 65 -6.72 4.53 -5.82
CA ARG A 65 -7.29 5.57 -6.71
C ARG A 65 -7.33 7.00 -6.11
N ASP A 66 -7.08 7.96 -7.00
CA ASP A 66 -7.13 9.42 -6.88
C ASP A 66 -6.52 10.05 -5.62
N TYR A 67 -5.43 10.79 -5.80
CA TYR A 67 -4.85 11.70 -4.82
C TYR A 67 -4.56 13.03 -5.54
N ASP A 68 -4.42 14.11 -4.78
CA ASP A 68 -4.15 15.42 -5.39
C ASP A 68 -2.72 15.45 -5.94
N HIS A 69 -2.59 15.34 -7.27
CA HIS A 69 -1.32 15.37 -7.98
C HIS A 69 -0.61 16.73 -7.91
N ASN A 70 -1.29 17.80 -7.47
CA ASN A 70 -0.64 19.08 -7.21
C ASN A 70 0.10 19.09 -5.86
N LEU A 71 -0.35 18.24 -4.92
CA LEU A 71 0.20 18.16 -3.57
C LEU A 71 1.21 17.01 -3.41
N TYR A 72 1.03 15.92 -4.17
CA TYR A 72 1.83 14.71 -4.03
C TYR A 72 2.30 14.15 -5.36
N GLU A 73 3.54 13.69 -5.38
CA GLU A 73 4.00 12.76 -6.41
C GLU A 73 3.58 11.33 -6.05
N GLY A 74 3.36 10.49 -7.06
CA GLY A 74 3.11 9.09 -6.80
C GLY A 74 3.44 8.20 -7.98
N ILE A 75 3.67 6.92 -7.65
CA ILE A 75 4.11 5.89 -8.58
C ILE A 75 2.99 4.86 -8.68
N PRO A 76 2.42 4.62 -9.88
CA PRO A 76 1.38 3.62 -10.04
C PRO A 76 1.98 2.22 -9.83
N LEU A 77 1.35 1.43 -8.96
CA LEU A 77 1.67 0.02 -8.80
C LEU A 77 1.01 -0.79 -9.94
N LYS A 78 1.72 -1.82 -10.43
CA LYS A 78 1.20 -2.71 -11.50
C LYS A 78 0.00 -3.54 -11.06
N SER A 79 -0.15 -3.74 -9.76
CA SER A 79 -1.21 -4.55 -9.15
C SER A 79 -2.53 -3.77 -9.05
N THR A 80 -3.63 -4.42 -9.42
CA THR A 80 -4.99 -3.88 -9.28
C THR A 80 -5.74 -4.59 -8.16
N ASN A 81 -6.51 -3.85 -7.37
CA ASN A 81 -7.42 -4.46 -6.40
C ASN A 81 -8.59 -5.12 -7.13
N SER A 82 -9.03 -6.27 -6.61
CA SER A 82 -10.22 -6.96 -7.08
C SER A 82 -11.40 -6.61 -6.18
N LEU A 83 -12.51 -6.19 -6.78
CA LEU A 83 -13.76 -6.00 -6.03
C LEU A 83 -14.61 -7.27 -6.18
N GLY A 84 -15.06 -7.86 -5.08
CA GLY A 84 -15.88 -9.06 -5.10
C GLY A 84 -17.05 -8.98 -4.12
N ILE A 85 -17.95 -9.96 -4.20
CA ILE A 85 -19.03 -10.14 -3.22
C ILE A 85 -18.75 -11.39 -2.38
N LEU A 86 -18.90 -11.29 -1.07
CA LEU A 86 -18.84 -12.44 -0.16
C LEU A 86 -20.25 -12.98 0.07
N VAL A 87 -20.50 -14.22 -0.34
CA VAL A 87 -21.80 -14.87 -0.20
C VAL A 87 -21.67 -16.25 0.45
N PHE A 88 -22.73 -16.70 1.13
CA PHE A 88 -22.78 -18.07 1.64
C PHE A 88 -22.72 -19.09 0.50
N LYS A 89 -22.16 -20.28 0.79
CA LYS A 89 -21.95 -21.34 -0.21
C LYS A 89 -23.24 -21.81 -0.91
N ASN A 90 -24.39 -21.65 -0.28
CA ASN A 90 -25.70 -22.00 -0.81
C ASN A 90 -26.41 -20.84 -1.53
N HIS A 91 -25.80 -19.66 -1.61
CA HIS A 91 -26.38 -18.52 -2.31
C HIS A 91 -26.30 -18.73 -3.84
N PRO A 92 -27.31 -18.32 -4.63
CA PRO A 92 -27.28 -18.46 -6.10
C PRO A 92 -26.08 -17.81 -6.81
N PHE A 93 -25.41 -16.86 -6.16
CA PHE A 93 -24.18 -16.25 -6.68
C PHE A 93 -22.91 -17.04 -6.38
N ALA A 94 -22.94 -18.03 -5.48
CA ALA A 94 -21.77 -18.85 -5.14
C ALA A 94 -21.28 -19.73 -6.31
N SER A 95 -22.15 -20.02 -7.28
CA SER A 95 -21.83 -20.79 -8.49
C SER A 95 -21.50 -19.91 -9.71
N LYS A 96 -21.57 -18.59 -9.60
CA LYS A 96 -21.11 -17.69 -10.67
C LYS A 96 -19.60 -17.51 -10.55
N LYS A 97 -18.86 -17.78 -11.63
CA LYS A 97 -17.47 -17.33 -11.71
C LYS A 97 -17.44 -15.81 -11.68
N ASP A 98 -16.44 -15.25 -10.99
CA ASP A 98 -16.10 -13.83 -11.07
C ASP A 98 -15.86 -13.48 -12.54
N ASN A 99 -16.88 -12.91 -13.18
CA ASN A 99 -16.77 -12.38 -14.53
C ASN A 99 -16.44 -10.90 -14.41
N GLN A 100 -15.19 -10.59 -14.08
CA GLN A 100 -14.67 -9.24 -14.30
C GLN A 100 -13.82 -9.25 -15.57
N SER A 101 -14.50 -8.94 -16.69
CA SER A 101 -13.87 -8.39 -17.87
C SER A 101 -13.79 -6.88 -17.73
N LYS A 102 -12.59 -6.36 -18.07
CA LYS A 102 -12.11 -4.97 -18.12
C LYS A 102 -11.59 -4.36 -16.83
#